data_AF-A0A9E1S5P7-F1
#
_entry.id   AF-A0A9E1S5P7-F1
#
_cell.length_a   1.000
_cell.length_b   1.000
_cell.length_c   1.000
_cell.angle_alpha   90.00
_cell.angle_beta   90.00
_cell.angle_gamma   90.00
#
_symmetry.space_group_name_H-M   'P 1'
#
loop_
_entity.id
_entity.type
_entity.pdbx_description
1 polymer ?
#
loop_
_entity_poly.entity_id
_entity_poly.type
_entity_poly.pdbx_seq_one_letter_code
_entity_poly.pdbx_strand_id
1 'polypeptide(L)'
;RITLSGYEGSELIVARLLIESGANVRYVGTACAKSDWSAHDCEWLESHGVSVQFRASLEDDLYAMDTFKPDIAIGTTPVVQKAKERSIPSLYFTNLISARPLMGVAGAGSLAEVINTAIAGRDRFKTMETFFAGVGSGTKTGIWTPQIISRSGMGEAG
;
A
#
# COMPACT_ATOMS: atom_id res chain seq x y z
N ARG A 1 -3.13 -7.95 7.66
CA ARG A 1 -3.30 -8.29 6.23
C ARG A 1 -2.45 -7.37 5.39
N ILE A 2 -1.68 -7.92 4.45
CA ILE A 2 -0.74 -7.16 3.62
C ILE A 2 -1.04 -7.45 2.14
N THR A 3 -1.11 -6.40 1.33
CA THR A 3 -0.93 -6.48 -0.12
C THR A 3 0.47 -5.97 -0.44
N LEU A 4 1.23 -6.71 -1.23
CA LEU A 4 2.60 -6.37 -1.59
C LEU A 4 2.74 -6.33 -3.11
N SER A 5 3.27 -5.25 -3.67
CA SER A 5 3.58 -5.18 -5.09
C SER A 5 4.85 -4.39 -5.42
N GLY A 6 5.38 -4.62 -6.61
CA GLY A 6 6.63 -4.02 -7.07
C GLY A 6 6.99 -4.36 -8.51
N TYR A 7 8.22 -4.02 -8.90
CA TYR A 7 8.71 -4.16 -10.28
C TYR A 7 10.08 -4.86 -10.37
N GLU A 8 10.58 -5.44 -9.27
CA GLU A 8 11.94 -5.98 -9.18
C GLU A 8 11.99 -7.51 -9.22
N GLY A 9 10.86 -8.19 -9.06
CA GLY A 9 10.74 -9.66 -8.98
C GLY A 9 11.04 -10.22 -7.59
N SER A 10 11.74 -9.46 -6.75
CA SER A 10 12.05 -9.79 -5.35
C SER A 10 10.81 -9.78 -4.44
N GLU A 11 9.66 -9.34 -4.95
CA GLU A 11 8.40 -9.28 -4.21
C GLU A 11 8.00 -10.66 -3.65
N LEU A 12 8.23 -11.74 -4.39
CA LEU A 12 7.85 -13.09 -3.99
C LEU A 12 8.65 -13.57 -2.77
N ILE A 13 9.98 -13.45 -2.83
CA ILE A 13 10.84 -13.89 -1.71
C ILE A 13 10.63 -13.02 -0.47
N VAL A 14 10.39 -11.72 -0.65
CA VAL A 14 10.05 -10.81 0.45
C VAL A 14 8.70 -11.22 1.06
N ALA A 15 7.69 -11.49 0.25
CA ALA A 15 6.39 -11.94 0.74
C ALA A 15 6.48 -13.26 1.51
N ARG A 16 7.30 -14.20 1.03
CA ARG A 16 7.58 -15.44 1.74
C ARG A 16 8.23 -15.19 3.10
N LEU A 17 9.28 -14.37 3.15
CA LEU A 17 9.94 -14.00 4.40
C LEU A 17 8.96 -13.33 5.38
N LEU A 18 8.05 -12.48 4.89
CA LEU A 18 7.00 -11.88 5.71
C LEU A 18 6.07 -12.95 6.30
N ILE A 19 5.62 -13.92 5.50
CA ILE A 19 4.76 -15.01 5.97
C ILE A 19 5.50 -15.89 6.98
N GLU A 20 6.74 -16.27 6.71
CA GLU A 20 7.60 -17.03 7.62
C GLU A 20 7.85 -16.27 8.93
N SER A 21 7.82 -14.92 8.89
CA SER A 21 7.88 -14.04 10.06
C SER A 21 6.53 -13.83 10.76
N GLY A 22 5.47 -14.54 10.36
CA GLY A 22 4.15 -14.49 10.97
C GLY A 22 3.20 -13.44 10.38
N ALA A 23 3.56 -12.77 9.30
CA ALA A 23 2.68 -11.80 8.65
C ALA A 23 1.60 -12.48 7.80
N ASN A 24 0.44 -11.84 7.73
CA ASN A 24 -0.67 -12.29 6.89
C ASN A 24 -0.65 -11.54 5.54
N VAL A 25 0.06 -12.08 4.55
CA VAL A 25 0.10 -11.56 3.17
C VAL A 25 -1.01 -12.21 2.35
N ARG A 26 -1.76 -11.43 1.57
CA ARG A 26 -2.91 -11.91 0.77
C ARG A 26 -2.72 -11.79 -0.73
N TYR A 27 -1.85 -10.89 -1.16
CA TYR A 27 -1.57 -10.61 -2.57
C TYR A 27 -0.12 -10.24 -2.77
N VAL A 28 0.46 -10.75 -3.86
CA VAL A 28 1.79 -10.40 -4.36
C VAL A 28 1.70 -10.07 -5.85
N GLY A 29 1.93 -8.81 -6.20
CA GLY A 29 1.99 -8.34 -7.59
C GLY A 29 3.43 -8.04 -8.01
N THR A 30 3.84 -8.51 -9.19
CA THR A 30 5.14 -8.15 -9.76
C THR A 30 5.01 -7.76 -11.23
N ALA A 31 5.67 -6.68 -11.64
CA ALA A 31 5.76 -6.29 -13.05
C ALA A 31 6.62 -7.27 -13.87
N CYS A 32 7.43 -8.10 -13.20
CA CYS A 32 8.26 -9.11 -13.84
C CYS A 32 7.43 -10.24 -14.45
N ALA A 33 7.97 -10.88 -15.49
CA ALA A 33 7.40 -12.10 -16.04
C ALA A 33 7.70 -13.29 -15.12
N LYS A 34 6.83 -14.32 -15.15
CA LYS A 34 7.13 -15.61 -14.54
C LYS A 34 8.36 -16.23 -15.20
N SER A 35 9.25 -16.75 -14.37
CA SER A 35 10.46 -17.48 -14.74
C SER A 35 10.59 -18.76 -13.91
N ASP A 36 11.49 -19.65 -14.32
CA ASP A 36 11.79 -20.88 -13.58
C ASP A 36 12.27 -20.58 -12.15
N TRP A 37 13.01 -19.48 -11.96
CA TRP A 37 13.49 -19.04 -10.64
C TRP A 37 12.36 -18.60 -9.70
N SER A 38 11.32 -17.98 -10.26
CA SER A 38 10.14 -17.55 -9.48
C SER A 38 9.13 -18.67 -9.23
N ALA A 39 9.25 -19.80 -9.92
CA ALA A 39 8.25 -20.87 -9.89
C ALA A 39 8.08 -21.45 -8.47
N HIS A 40 9.19 -21.74 -7.80
CA HIS A 40 9.17 -22.31 -6.46
C HIS A 40 8.48 -21.39 -5.45
N ASP A 41 8.86 -20.10 -5.42
CA ASP A 41 8.23 -19.15 -4.49
C ASP A 41 6.77 -18.87 -4.86
N CYS A 42 6.41 -18.86 -6.15
CA CYS A 42 5.03 -18.75 -6.60
C CYS A 42 4.18 -19.90 -6.05
N GLU A 43 4.59 -21.15 -6.30
CA GLU A 43 3.87 -22.35 -5.83
C GLU A 43 3.76 -22.36 -4.30
N TRP A 44 4.85 -22.01 -3.62
CA TRP A 44 4.85 -21.91 -2.17
C TRP A 44 3.84 -20.85 -1.68
N LEU A 45 3.84 -19.64 -2.24
CA LEU A 45 2.92 -18.56 -1.86
C LEU A 45 1.45 -18.95 -2.15
N GLU A 46 1.16 -19.51 -3.32
CA GLU A 46 -0.18 -19.95 -3.69
C GLU A 46 -0.69 -21.06 -2.76
N SER A 47 0.17 -21.99 -2.34
CA SER A 47 -0.18 -23.03 -1.35
C SER A 47 -0.50 -22.46 0.03
N HIS A 48 -0.02 -21.25 0.35
CA HIS A 48 -0.35 -20.49 1.56
C HIS A 48 -1.53 -19.54 1.37
N GLY A 49 -2.26 -19.64 0.24
CA GLY A 49 -3.46 -18.86 -0.03
C GLY A 49 -3.19 -17.42 -0.46
N VAL A 50 -1.98 -17.13 -0.94
CA VAL A 50 -1.61 -15.82 -1.51
C VAL A 50 -2.00 -15.79 -2.98
N SER A 51 -2.66 -14.72 -3.42
CA SER A 51 -2.87 -14.46 -4.85
C SER A 51 -1.59 -13.87 -5.45
N VAL A 52 -0.96 -14.57 -6.40
CA VAL A 52 0.26 -14.11 -7.07
C VAL A 52 -0.07 -13.65 -8.48
N GLN A 53 0.31 -12.42 -8.83
CA GLN A 53 0.10 -11.84 -10.16
C GLN A 53 1.43 -11.44 -10.78
N PHE A 54 1.78 -12.10 -11.89
CA PHE A 54 2.90 -11.69 -12.76
C PHE A 54 2.42 -10.71 -13.82
N ARG A 55 3.33 -9.88 -14.33
CA ARG A 55 2.98 -8.76 -15.23
C ARG A 55 1.85 -7.89 -14.65
N ALA A 56 1.85 -7.72 -13.33
CA ALA A 56 0.85 -6.95 -12.62
C ALA A 56 0.86 -5.49 -13.13
N SER A 57 -0.32 -5.01 -13.50
CA SER A 57 -0.58 -3.62 -13.80
C SER A 57 -0.88 -2.83 -12.51
N LEU A 58 -0.92 -1.50 -12.61
CA LEU A 58 -1.37 -0.69 -11.48
C LEU A 58 -2.82 -1.02 -11.11
N GLU A 59 -3.65 -1.28 -12.11
CA GLU A 59 -5.06 -1.63 -11.95
C GLU A 59 -5.22 -2.94 -11.17
N ASP A 60 -4.39 -3.95 -11.43
CA ASP A 60 -4.39 -5.22 -10.68
C ASP A 60 -4.06 -4.98 -9.20
N ASP A 61 -3.03 -4.17 -8.93
CA ASP A 61 -2.60 -3.84 -7.57
C ASP A 61 -3.67 -3.06 -6.79
N LEU A 62 -4.32 -2.10 -7.45
CA LEU A 62 -5.42 -1.33 -6.85
C LEU A 62 -6.65 -2.21 -6.61
N TYR A 63 -6.96 -3.10 -7.55
CA TYR A 63 -8.03 -4.08 -7.40
C TYR A 63 -7.76 -5.03 -6.22
N ALA A 64 -6.53 -5.51 -6.07
CA ALA A 64 -6.13 -6.32 -4.93
C ALA A 64 -6.26 -5.55 -3.61
N MET A 65 -5.85 -4.28 -3.58
CA MET A 65 -6.02 -3.42 -2.41
C MET A 65 -7.50 -3.25 -2.02
N ASP A 66 -8.38 -3.02 -2.99
CA ASP A 66 -9.83 -2.91 -2.77
C ASP A 66 -10.46 -4.23 -2.31
N THR A 67 -10.02 -5.34 -2.90
CA THR A 67 -10.53 -6.69 -2.61
C THR A 67 -10.12 -7.15 -1.21
N PHE A 68 -8.83 -7.06 -0.89
CA PHE A 68 -8.29 -7.62 0.35
C PHE A 68 -8.39 -6.69 1.54
N LYS A 69 -8.62 -5.38 1.33
CA LYS A 69 -8.72 -4.34 2.36
C LYS A 69 -7.58 -4.46 3.38
N PRO A 70 -6.33 -4.25 2.92
CA PRO A 70 -5.16 -4.54 3.72
C PRO A 70 -5.06 -3.62 4.94
N ASP A 71 -4.35 -4.14 5.94
CA ASP A 71 -3.91 -3.35 7.09
C ASP A 71 -2.76 -2.41 6.74
N ILE A 72 -1.95 -2.82 5.75
CA ILE A 72 -0.88 -2.03 5.15
C ILE A 72 -0.72 -2.44 3.68
N ALA A 73 -0.62 -1.44 2.80
CA ALA A 73 -0.29 -1.66 1.39
C ALA A 73 1.20 -1.36 1.15
N ILE A 74 1.93 -2.36 0.69
CA ILE A 74 3.34 -2.23 0.30
C ILE A 74 3.37 -2.22 -1.23
N GLY A 75 3.95 -1.21 -1.84
CA GLY A 75 3.78 -1.03 -3.27
C GLY A 75 4.73 -0.02 -3.89
N THR A 76 4.51 0.23 -5.18
CA THR A 76 5.15 1.33 -5.90
C THR A 76 4.54 2.68 -5.52
N THR A 77 5.13 3.79 -5.98
CA THR A 77 4.69 5.15 -5.62
C THR A 77 3.21 5.38 -5.92
N PRO A 78 2.66 4.99 -7.09
CA PRO A 78 1.23 5.14 -7.36
C PRO A 78 0.33 4.35 -6.40
N VAL A 79 0.71 3.12 -6.04
CA VAL A 79 -0.04 2.29 -5.08
C VAL A 79 -0.05 2.94 -3.69
N VAL A 80 1.12 3.41 -3.22
CA VAL A 80 1.26 4.08 -1.92
C VAL A 80 0.45 5.37 -1.87
N GLN A 81 0.48 6.18 -2.94
CA GLN A 81 -0.34 7.39 -3.03
C GLN A 81 -1.83 7.04 -2.92
N LYS A 82 -2.27 6.04 -3.67
CA LYS A 82 -3.68 5.63 -3.67
C LYS A 82 -4.13 5.05 -2.32
N ALA A 83 -3.26 4.32 -1.64
CA ALA A 83 -3.50 3.83 -0.29
C ALA A 83 -3.68 5.00 0.70
N LYS A 84 -2.81 6.02 0.63
CA LYS A 84 -2.89 7.21 1.49
C LYS A 84 -4.16 8.03 1.26
N GLU A 85 -4.60 8.19 0.02
CA GLU A 85 -5.90 8.82 -0.31
C GLU A 85 -7.08 8.11 0.37
N ARG A 86 -6.94 6.83 0.68
CA ARG A 86 -7.95 5.97 1.30
C ARG A 86 -7.71 5.76 2.80
N SER A 87 -6.81 6.53 3.41
CA SER A 87 -6.41 6.37 4.83
C SER A 87 -5.84 4.98 5.18
N ILE A 88 -5.29 4.26 4.19
CA ILE A 88 -4.65 2.96 4.40
C ILE A 88 -3.16 3.19 4.65
N PRO A 89 -2.60 2.66 5.77
CA PRO A 89 -1.15 2.67 5.98
C PRO A 89 -0.42 2.08 4.79
N SER A 90 0.69 2.69 4.37
CA SER A 90 1.41 2.21 3.19
C SER A 90 2.89 2.49 3.24
N LEU A 91 3.65 1.65 2.54
CA LEU A 91 5.10 1.70 2.48
C LEU A 91 5.58 1.48 1.04
N TYR A 92 6.55 2.26 0.61
CA TYR A 92 7.19 2.04 -0.69
C TYR A 92 8.05 0.77 -0.63
N PHE A 93 7.94 -0.10 -1.62
CA PHE A 93 8.59 -1.42 -1.61
C PHE A 93 10.11 -1.31 -1.38
N THR A 94 10.80 -0.40 -2.06
CA THR A 94 12.25 -0.24 -1.87
C THR A 94 12.61 0.24 -0.47
N ASN A 95 11.73 0.99 0.21
CA ASN A 95 11.95 1.38 1.60
C ASN A 95 11.90 0.15 2.52
N LEU A 96 10.99 -0.80 2.25
CA LEU A 96 10.93 -2.07 2.98
C LEU A 96 12.22 -2.86 2.81
N ILE A 97 12.67 -3.09 1.57
CA ILE A 97 13.88 -3.88 1.32
C ILE A 97 15.18 -3.14 1.68
N SER A 98 15.13 -1.82 1.87
CA SER A 98 16.28 -1.06 2.36
C SER A 98 16.58 -1.32 3.85
N ALA A 99 15.65 -1.91 4.60
CA ALA A 99 15.85 -2.31 5.98
C ALA A 99 16.90 -3.45 6.04
N ARG A 100 18.13 -3.11 6.45
CA ARG A 100 19.25 -4.06 6.52
C ARG A 100 19.49 -4.54 7.97
N PRO A 101 19.85 -5.83 8.15
CA PRO A 101 19.94 -6.89 7.14
C PRO A 101 18.54 -7.44 6.78
N LEU A 102 18.32 -7.92 5.55
CA LEU A 102 17.11 -8.68 5.19
C LEU A 102 17.27 -10.19 5.36
N MET A 103 18.52 -10.68 5.37
CA MET A 103 18.82 -12.10 5.38
C MET A 103 19.19 -12.60 6.78
N GLY A 104 18.75 -13.81 7.11
CA GLY A 104 18.96 -14.43 8.42
C GLY A 104 18.00 -13.91 9.50
N VAL A 105 18.21 -14.37 10.74
CA VAL A 105 17.31 -14.07 11.89
C VAL A 105 17.16 -12.57 12.13
N ALA A 106 18.22 -11.79 11.91
CA ALA A 106 18.19 -10.34 12.04
C ALA A 106 17.24 -9.65 11.05
N GLY A 107 17.01 -10.25 9.87
CA GLY A 107 16.15 -9.65 8.84
C GLY A 107 14.66 -9.89 8.98
N ALA A 108 14.28 -11.01 9.59
CA ALA A 108 12.89 -11.21 10.02
C ALA A 108 12.47 -10.15 11.06
N GLY A 109 13.36 -9.85 12.01
CA GLY A 109 13.13 -8.84 13.04
C GLY A 109 13.00 -7.42 12.48
N SER A 110 13.88 -7.02 11.55
CA SER A 110 13.89 -5.68 10.97
C SER A 110 12.64 -5.40 10.12
N LEU A 111 12.17 -6.37 9.33
CA LEU A 111 10.94 -6.25 8.55
C LEU A 111 9.70 -6.10 9.43
N ALA A 112 9.63 -6.88 10.51
CA ALA A 112 8.54 -6.79 11.47
C ALA A 112 8.47 -5.40 12.12
N GLU A 113 9.61 -4.83 12.51
CA GLU A 113 9.67 -3.49 13.10
C GLU A 113 9.17 -2.40 12.14
N VAL A 114 9.62 -2.41 10.89
CA VAL A 114 9.21 -1.44 9.87
C VAL A 114 7.72 -1.52 9.58
N ILE A 115 7.18 -2.74 9.45
CA ILE A 115 5.75 -2.97 9.20
C ILE A 115 4.92 -2.54 10.39
N ASN A 116 5.30 -2.94 11.62
CA ASN A 116 4.56 -2.61 12.83
C ASN A 116 4.55 -1.09 13.07
N THR A 117 5.67 -0.41 12.81
CA THR A 117 5.76 1.05 12.88
C THR A 117 4.84 1.73 11.88
N ALA A 118 4.79 1.24 10.64
CA ALA A 118 3.88 1.77 9.62
C ALA A 118 2.40 1.54 9.98
N ILE A 119 2.06 0.37 10.53
CA ILE A 119 0.69 0.05 10.99
C ILE A 119 0.29 0.91 12.19
N ALA A 120 1.19 1.15 13.15
CA ALA A 120 0.95 2.00 14.31
C ALA A 120 0.58 3.46 13.93
N GLY A 121 0.94 3.89 12.72
CA GLY A 121 0.52 5.19 12.18
C GLY A 121 -0.98 5.30 11.86
N ARG A 122 -1.74 4.19 11.83
CA ARG A 122 -3.15 4.18 11.41
C ARG A 122 -4.04 5.11 12.22
N ASP A 123 -3.90 5.14 13.54
CA ASP A 123 -4.73 5.99 14.39
C ASP A 123 -4.46 7.48 14.14
N ARG A 124 -3.21 7.82 13.80
CA ARG A 124 -2.85 9.18 13.38
C ARG A 124 -3.49 9.53 12.04
N PHE A 125 -3.49 8.62 11.06
CA PHE A 125 -4.18 8.82 9.78
C PHE A 125 -5.67 9.05 9.96
N LYS A 126 -6.34 8.21 10.77
CA LYS A 126 -7.77 8.36 11.06
C LYS A 126 -8.08 9.69 11.76
N THR A 127 -7.21 10.13 12.66
CA THR A 127 -7.34 11.44 13.32
C THR A 127 -7.21 12.58 12.30
N MET A 128 -6.24 12.51 11.39
CA MET A 128 -6.06 13.49 10.32
C MET A 128 -7.27 13.52 9.36
N GLU A 129 -7.76 12.37 8.92
CA GLU A 129 -8.96 12.27 8.08
C GLU A 129 -10.17 12.89 8.77
N THR A 130 -10.38 12.57 10.05
CA THR A 130 -11.48 13.14 10.85
C THR A 130 -11.33 14.66 10.98
N PHE A 131 -10.12 15.16 11.21
CA PHE A 131 -9.85 16.59 11.33
C PHE A 131 -10.12 17.35 10.03
N PHE A 132 -9.74 16.78 8.88
CA PHE A 132 -9.95 17.40 7.57
C PHE A 132 -11.28 17.00 6.91
N ALA A 133 -12.15 16.27 7.60
CA ALA A 133 -13.44 15.85 7.06
C ALA A 133 -14.26 17.07 6.62
N GLY A 134 -14.60 17.11 5.33
CA GLY A 134 -15.36 18.22 4.74
C GLY A 134 -14.52 19.42 4.28
N VAL A 135 -13.20 19.40 4.44
CA VAL A 135 -12.27 20.38 3.84
C VAL A 135 -11.89 19.90 2.44
N GLY A 136 -11.87 20.76 1.43
CA GLY A 136 -11.48 20.36 0.08
C GLY A 136 -12.50 19.49 -0.65
N SER A 137 -13.78 19.55 -0.26
CA SER A 137 -14.89 18.87 -0.96
C SER A 137 -16.01 19.87 -1.30
N GLY A 138 -16.62 19.75 -2.50
CA GLY A 138 -17.72 20.62 -2.93
C GLY A 138 -17.34 22.10 -2.93
N THR A 139 -18.19 22.97 -2.35
CA THR A 139 -17.95 24.41 -2.20
C THR A 139 -16.83 24.76 -1.21
N LYS A 140 -16.22 23.76 -0.56
CA LYS A 140 -15.08 23.95 0.36
C LYS A 140 -13.73 23.63 -0.31
N THR A 141 -13.71 23.55 -1.64
CA THR A 141 -12.50 23.39 -2.47
C THR A 141 -11.97 24.74 -2.93
N GLY A 142 -10.64 24.96 -2.84
CA GLY A 142 -9.98 26.12 -3.47
C GLY A 142 -10.01 27.43 -2.66
N ILE A 143 -9.45 28.49 -3.26
CA ILE A 143 -9.40 29.84 -2.71
C ILE A 143 -10.65 30.60 -3.18
N TRP A 144 -11.54 30.94 -2.26
CA TRP A 144 -12.77 31.68 -2.56
C TRP A 144 -12.52 33.17 -2.42
N THR A 145 -12.25 33.84 -3.55
CA THR A 145 -12.22 35.31 -3.59
C THR A 145 -13.61 35.86 -3.92
N PRO A 146 -13.92 37.12 -3.55
CA PRO A 146 -15.21 37.75 -3.88
C PRO A 146 -15.55 37.70 -5.38
N GLN A 147 -14.53 37.75 -6.24
CA GLN A 147 -14.67 37.68 -7.70
C GLN A 147 -15.01 36.26 -8.20
N ILE A 148 -14.57 35.21 -7.49
CA ILE A 148 -14.87 33.81 -7.83
C ILE A 148 -16.29 33.45 -7.40
N ILE A 149 -16.72 33.93 -6.23
CA ILE A 149 -18.07 33.75 -5.70
C ILE A 149 -19.10 34.41 -6.64
N SER A 150 -18.86 35.65 -7.06
CA SER A 150 -19.77 36.38 -7.96
C SER A 150 -19.92 35.74 -9.34
N ARG A 151 -18.87 35.08 -9.85
CA ARG A 151 -18.88 34.42 -11.17
C ARG A 151 -19.50 33.02 -11.15
N SER A 152 -19.42 32.31 -10.03
CA SER A 152 -19.87 30.92 -9.92
C SER A 152 -21.32 30.77 -9.47
N GLY A 153 -21.93 31.81 -8.90
CA GLY A 153 -23.32 31.78 -8.41
C GLY A 153 -23.55 30.85 -7.21
N MET A 154 -22.49 30.23 -6.69
CA MET A 154 -22.51 29.40 -5.49
C MET A 154 -21.95 30.21 -4.33
N GLY A 155 -22.85 30.75 -3.50
CA GLY A 155 -22.46 31.48 -2.30
C GLY A 155 -23.66 32.07 -1.58
N GLU A 156 -24.36 31.27 -0.79
CA GLU A 156 -24.83 31.79 0.50
C GLU A 156 -23.71 31.50 1.50
N ALA A 157 -23.18 32.57 2.07
CA ALA A 157 -22.18 32.52 3.12
C ALA A 157 -22.85 32.02 4.41
N GLY A 158 -22.40 30.85 4.89
CA GLY A 158 -22.69 30.30 6.21
C GLY A 158 -21.43 29.65 6.76
#